data_AF-A0A7X9FGN8-F1
#
_entry.id   AF-A0A7X9FGN8-F1
#
_cell.length_a   1.000
_cell.length_b   1.000
_cell.length_c   1.000
_cell.angle_alpha   90.00
_cell.angle_beta   90.00
_cell.angle_gamma   90.00
#
_symmetry.space_group_name_H-M   'P 1'
#
loop_
_entity.id
_entity.type
_entity.pdbx_description
1 polymer ?
#
loop_
_entity_poly.entity_id
_entity_poly.type
_entity_poly.pdbx_seq_one_letter_code
_entity_poly.pdbx_strand_id
1 'polypeptide(L)'
;MKRFWLFGSMLFCVSALWAGTINVPADYPTIQAGITAAVSGDTILLAPGIYSGAGNRDIIVPAKGFHLLSEAGAAATIIDCQGTASDQHQAFRFSSGGGTAQTIEGITIRGGYGYLQGGAVYINNTSPTFRSCVLSDNAGHHGGGFFITGSGASPSFFDCVFARDSAGDIGGSGLCRDHGNAYFENCVFESNVAANGAFLCWHASPTLVGCRFSNNFASATGGAVFLQDDCDPTFTSCLFENNTTLGYGGAIYNDERCAIGGNSQPVITNCTFVGNAAPTGAVLFNDQHSASCPAIPVFAGCILAFNTGSPAVVNRGGNPQFSCTDIYGNPAGNWTGDIASQATINGNFSADPSFCDAAAGNWHLKAESPCAPLNNSCHTNIGAFGVGCSDVSMVLDPDPMYAFFAQAIEPMSGSIFVGNLPGGHSAAEIEAASVVINGSLVPTAHTLLSNHPGFIGQVLKTDFLAEAFLDGYGLIWDTAVVSYSLAGEYLNGQPFSLTDQVTIIGHRAGDINGDGQVNIGDPVFLIGYVFRDGPPPAYLEMGNVNGDGQVNIGDAVYMITFLFRSGPPPVPHRGE
;
A
#
# COMPACT_ATOMS: atom_id res chain seq x y z
N MET A 1 -21.52 76.64 4.72
CA MET A 1 -21.49 75.27 5.29
C MET A 1 -21.28 74.26 4.18
N LYS A 2 -20.06 73.77 3.97
CA LYS A 2 -19.78 72.51 3.25
C LYS A 2 -18.54 71.89 3.89
N ARG A 3 -18.74 70.82 4.69
CA ARG A 3 -17.68 69.98 5.25
C ARG A 3 -17.44 68.84 4.28
N PHE A 4 -16.24 68.74 3.73
CA PHE A 4 -15.78 67.57 2.98
C PHE A 4 -15.24 66.55 3.99
N TRP A 5 -15.75 65.32 3.92
CA TRP A 5 -15.23 64.17 4.66
C TRP A 5 -14.17 63.49 3.77
N LEU A 6 -12.92 63.43 4.25
CA LEU A 6 -11.90 62.54 3.72
C LEU A 6 -12.16 61.13 4.27
N PHE A 7 -12.59 60.21 3.41
CA PHE A 7 -12.51 58.77 3.69
C PHE A 7 -11.08 58.32 3.39
N GLY A 8 -10.31 58.04 4.45
CA GLY A 8 -9.05 57.30 4.33
C GLY A 8 -9.36 55.83 4.10
N SER A 9 -9.04 55.33 2.90
CA SER A 9 -9.04 53.89 2.64
C SER A 9 -7.85 53.26 3.36
N MET A 10 -8.10 52.57 4.47
CA MET A 10 -7.16 51.60 5.02
C MET A 10 -7.05 50.44 4.02
N LEU A 11 -5.94 50.42 3.29
CA LEU A 11 -5.55 49.28 2.47
C LEU A 11 -5.11 48.17 3.44
N PHE A 12 -6.02 47.25 3.79
CA PHE A 12 -5.64 45.99 4.42
C PHE A 12 -4.90 45.17 3.36
N CYS A 13 -3.57 45.20 3.43
CA CYS A 13 -2.73 44.25 2.73
C CYS A 13 -2.94 42.90 3.42
N VAL A 14 -3.90 42.11 2.94
CA VAL A 14 -4.01 40.70 3.32
C VAL A 14 -2.83 40.04 2.62
N SER A 15 -1.71 39.89 3.33
CA SER A 15 -0.67 38.97 2.89
C SER A 15 -1.32 37.61 2.81
N ALA A 16 -1.48 37.07 1.60
CA ALA A 16 -1.68 35.65 1.44
C ALA A 16 -0.50 34.97 2.17
N LEU A 17 -0.76 34.37 3.33
CA LEU A 17 0.20 33.53 4.00
C LEU A 17 0.38 32.31 3.09
N TRP A 18 1.50 32.27 2.38
CA TRP A 18 1.91 31.06 1.69
C TRP A 18 2.15 29.99 2.76
N ALA A 19 1.63 28.78 2.54
CA ALA A 19 1.96 27.63 3.37
C ALA A 19 3.48 27.49 3.45
N GLY A 20 4.03 27.55 4.66
CA GLY A 20 5.46 27.37 4.92
C GLY A 20 5.83 25.89 5.07
N THR A 21 7.10 25.58 4.89
CA THR A 21 7.67 24.28 5.24
C THR A 21 8.50 24.43 6.51
N ILE A 22 8.23 23.59 7.51
CA ILE A 22 8.96 23.48 8.77
C ILE A 22 9.68 22.14 8.78
N ASN A 23 11.01 22.15 8.76
CA ASN A 23 11.82 20.93 8.72
C ASN A 23 12.07 20.44 10.15
N VAL A 24 11.72 19.20 10.45
CA VAL A 24 11.99 18.58 11.76
C VAL A 24 12.95 17.41 11.53
N PRO A 25 14.15 17.41 12.15
CA PRO A 25 14.51 18.21 13.32
C PRO A 25 15.26 19.54 13.05
N ALA A 26 15.49 19.92 11.79
CA ALA A 26 16.43 21.01 11.45
C ALA A 26 16.00 22.40 11.98
N ASP A 27 14.73 22.76 11.83
CA ASP A 27 14.17 24.04 12.30
C ASP A 27 13.66 23.94 13.75
N TYR A 28 13.08 22.79 14.11
CA TYR A 28 12.61 22.49 15.47
C TYR A 28 13.02 21.08 15.87
N PRO A 29 13.53 20.87 17.11
CA PRO A 29 14.10 19.59 17.50
C PRO A 29 13.09 18.44 17.67
N THR A 30 11.78 18.74 17.73
CA THR A 30 10.74 17.74 17.98
C THR A 30 9.48 18.00 17.16
N ILE A 31 8.70 16.93 16.92
CA ILE A 31 7.46 17.01 16.15
C ILE A 31 6.45 17.95 16.83
N GLN A 32 6.27 17.86 18.15
CA GLN A 32 5.38 18.75 18.89
C GLN A 32 5.82 20.22 18.77
N ALA A 33 7.12 20.52 18.76
CA ALA A 33 7.62 21.88 18.59
C ALA A 33 7.32 22.41 17.17
N GLY A 34 7.53 21.58 16.14
CA GLY A 34 7.14 21.90 14.77
C GLY A 34 5.63 22.15 14.62
N ILE A 35 4.80 21.25 15.17
CA ILE A 35 3.34 21.41 15.22
C ILE A 35 2.95 22.68 15.96
N THR A 36 3.62 23.02 17.06
CA THR A 36 3.29 24.23 17.84
C THR A 36 3.59 25.50 17.04
N ALA A 37 4.71 25.53 16.32
CA ALA A 37 5.14 26.65 15.50
C ALA A 37 4.31 26.83 14.22
N ALA A 38 3.81 25.74 13.63
CA ALA A 38 3.04 25.77 12.39
C ALA A 38 1.81 26.69 12.49
N VAL A 39 1.50 27.40 11.42
CA VAL A 39 0.18 28.03 11.22
C VAL A 39 -0.67 27.18 10.28
N SER A 40 -1.96 27.52 10.15
CA SER A 40 -2.86 26.71 9.34
C SER A 40 -2.43 26.68 7.88
N GLY A 41 -2.25 25.48 7.32
CA GLY A 41 -1.82 25.24 5.95
C GLY A 41 -0.34 24.88 5.80
N ASP A 42 0.49 25.04 6.85
CA ASP A 42 1.90 24.69 6.79
C ASP A 42 2.14 23.18 6.60
N THR A 43 3.28 22.86 6.00
CA THR A 43 3.84 21.51 5.97
C THR A 43 4.94 21.37 7.02
N ILE A 44 4.86 20.34 7.83
CA ILE A 44 5.88 19.91 8.77
C ILE A 44 6.57 18.72 8.13
N LEU A 45 7.75 18.94 7.56
CA LEU A 45 8.52 17.94 6.82
C LEU A 45 9.46 17.21 7.79
N LEU A 46 9.28 15.89 7.90
CA LEU A 46 10.09 15.03 8.75
C LEU A 46 11.23 14.43 7.93
N ALA A 47 12.46 14.71 8.34
CA ALA A 47 13.63 14.01 7.82
C ALA A 47 13.57 12.50 8.15
N PRO A 48 14.32 11.65 7.43
CA PRO A 48 14.48 10.24 7.79
C PRO A 48 15.03 10.08 9.21
N GLY A 49 14.44 9.19 10.01
CA GLY A 49 14.92 8.94 11.36
C GLY A 49 13.88 8.30 12.30
N ILE A 50 14.37 7.99 13.51
CA ILE A 50 13.54 7.49 14.62
C ILE A 50 13.29 8.61 15.61
N TYR A 51 12.03 9.01 15.72
CA TYR A 51 11.52 10.04 16.60
C TYR A 51 11.00 9.39 17.88
N SER A 52 11.73 9.57 18.98
CA SER A 52 11.36 9.06 20.31
C SER A 52 11.57 10.11 21.39
N GLY A 53 11.08 9.83 22.60
CA GLY A 53 11.21 10.73 23.74
C GLY A 53 10.23 11.91 23.73
N ALA A 54 10.35 12.77 24.74
CA ALA A 54 9.43 13.88 24.97
C ALA A 54 9.35 14.82 23.75
N GLY A 55 8.11 15.13 23.32
CA GLY A 55 7.84 15.99 22.17
C GLY A 55 7.81 15.27 20.82
N ASN A 56 8.21 14.00 20.77
CA ASN A 56 8.09 13.13 19.59
C ASN A 56 7.05 12.01 19.78
N ARG A 57 6.57 11.84 21.02
CA ARG A 57 5.44 10.99 21.41
C ARG A 57 4.49 11.77 22.31
N ASP A 58 3.31 11.22 22.55
CA ASP A 58 2.18 11.86 23.22
C ASP A 58 1.85 13.22 22.62
N ILE A 59 1.93 13.31 21.29
CA ILE A 59 1.76 14.54 20.53
C ILE A 59 0.30 14.98 20.66
N ILE A 60 0.10 16.15 21.24
CA ILE A 60 -1.21 16.80 21.32
C ILE A 60 -1.41 17.58 20.03
N VAL A 61 -2.41 17.15 19.25
CA VAL A 61 -2.71 17.75 17.96
C VAL A 61 -3.74 18.87 18.14
N PRO A 62 -3.38 20.12 17.83
CA PRO A 62 -4.29 21.27 17.97
C PRO A 62 -5.34 21.31 16.84
N ALA A 63 -6.43 22.04 17.09
CA ALA A 63 -7.51 22.31 16.13
C ALA A 63 -7.10 23.28 14.99
N LYS A 64 -6.03 22.96 14.24
CA LYS A 64 -5.58 23.73 13.07
C LYS A 64 -5.15 22.77 11.96
N GLY A 65 -5.31 23.17 10.70
CA GLY A 65 -4.92 22.34 9.56
C GLY A 65 -3.42 22.41 9.30
N PHE A 66 -2.77 21.28 9.09
CA PHE A 66 -1.36 21.19 8.70
C PHE A 66 -1.13 19.85 7.99
N HIS A 67 -0.02 19.74 7.26
CA HIS A 67 0.44 18.50 6.67
C HIS A 67 1.72 18.03 7.38
N LEU A 68 1.68 16.92 8.12
CA LEU A 68 2.87 16.25 8.64
C LEU A 68 3.31 15.20 7.61
N LEU A 69 4.41 15.45 6.93
CA LEU A 69 4.88 14.68 5.77
C LEU A 69 6.26 14.10 6.04
N SER A 70 6.47 12.82 5.75
CA SER A 70 7.82 12.25 5.66
C SER A 70 8.50 12.61 4.34
N GLU A 71 9.79 12.96 4.41
CA GLU A 71 10.63 13.17 3.23
C GLU A 71 10.98 11.86 2.49
N ALA A 72 11.00 10.71 3.18
CA ALA A 72 11.48 9.43 2.62
C ALA A 72 10.52 8.25 2.81
N GLY A 73 9.28 8.53 3.21
CA GLY A 73 8.23 7.53 3.40
C GLY A 73 8.33 6.71 4.69
N ALA A 74 7.32 5.84 4.88
CA ALA A 74 7.06 5.22 6.18
C ALA A 74 8.19 4.29 6.65
N ALA A 75 8.93 3.67 5.73
CA ALA A 75 10.06 2.80 6.07
C ALA A 75 11.23 3.56 6.72
N ALA A 76 11.38 4.85 6.42
CA ALA A 76 12.52 5.66 6.84
C ALA A 76 12.18 6.66 7.96
N THR A 77 10.91 7.00 8.18
CA THR A 77 10.46 7.94 9.22
C THR A 77 9.56 7.22 10.22
N ILE A 78 10.08 7.03 11.44
CA ILE A 78 9.44 6.20 12.48
C ILE A 78 9.20 7.04 13.73
N ILE A 79 7.96 7.07 14.22
CA ILE A 79 7.62 7.51 15.57
C ILE A 79 7.62 6.27 16.47
N ASP A 80 8.56 6.23 17.42
CA ASP A 80 8.71 5.15 18.38
C ASP A 80 8.23 5.60 19.76
N CYS A 81 7.02 5.17 20.13
CA CYS A 81 6.36 5.59 21.36
C CYS A 81 6.99 4.99 22.61
N GLN A 82 7.60 3.80 22.52
CA GLN A 82 8.19 3.08 23.66
C GLN A 82 7.20 2.86 24.83
N GLY A 83 5.91 2.77 24.52
CA GLY A 83 4.84 2.58 25.49
C GLY A 83 4.81 1.15 26.05
N THR A 84 4.47 1.04 27.33
CA THR A 84 4.28 -0.23 28.05
C THR A 84 3.08 -0.16 28.99
N ALA A 85 2.68 -1.29 29.56
CA ALA A 85 1.62 -1.34 30.57
C ALA A 85 1.90 -0.45 31.80
N SER A 86 3.16 -0.31 32.20
CA SER A 86 3.59 0.52 33.34
C SER A 86 3.89 1.97 32.98
N ASP A 87 4.15 2.26 31.71
CA ASP A 87 4.53 3.60 31.22
C ASP A 87 3.87 3.82 29.86
N GLN A 88 2.65 4.34 29.89
CA GLN A 88 1.78 4.42 28.72
C GLN A 88 2.17 5.61 27.86
N HIS A 89 2.41 5.36 26.58
CA HIS A 89 2.77 6.37 25.60
C HIS A 89 2.08 6.10 24.28
N GLN A 90 1.51 7.14 23.69
CA GLN A 90 0.86 7.08 22.38
C GLN A 90 1.64 7.94 21.38
N ALA A 91 1.33 7.88 20.09
CA ALA A 91 1.91 8.80 19.11
C ALA A 91 1.12 10.10 19.08
N PHE A 92 -0.18 10.02 18.77
CA PHE A 92 -1.03 11.19 18.53
C PHE A 92 -2.30 11.16 19.37
N ARG A 93 -2.67 12.33 19.91
CA ARG A 93 -3.95 12.59 20.55
C ARG A 93 -4.66 13.75 19.86
N PHE A 94 -5.76 13.44 19.20
CA PHE A 94 -6.65 14.43 18.58
C PHE A 94 -7.87 14.60 19.47
N SER A 95 -8.00 15.74 20.15
CA SER A 95 -9.04 15.95 21.18
C SER A 95 -9.67 17.34 21.20
N SER A 96 -9.45 18.19 20.19
CA SER A 96 -9.99 19.55 20.15
C SER A 96 -10.45 19.96 18.75
N GLY A 97 -11.72 20.39 18.61
CA GLY A 97 -12.23 21.29 17.57
C GLY A 97 -12.38 20.71 16.16
N GLY A 98 -13.63 20.63 15.67
CA GLY A 98 -13.97 20.07 14.37
C GLY A 98 -13.46 20.86 13.14
N GLY A 99 -13.38 20.15 12.01
CA GLY A 99 -13.46 20.74 10.66
C GLY A 99 -12.18 21.31 10.03
N THR A 100 -10.99 21.10 10.60
CA THR A 100 -9.72 21.52 9.97
C THR A 100 -8.91 20.30 9.50
N ALA A 101 -8.32 20.37 8.31
CA ALA A 101 -7.63 19.23 7.69
C ALA A 101 -6.22 19.03 8.27
N GLN A 102 -6.07 18.16 9.27
CA GLN A 102 -4.77 17.58 9.60
C GLN A 102 -4.51 16.39 8.68
N THR A 103 -3.40 16.41 7.95
CA THR A 103 -2.94 15.26 7.14
C THR A 103 -1.64 14.73 7.72
N ILE A 104 -1.59 13.43 7.95
CA ILE A 104 -0.42 12.70 8.42
C ILE A 104 -0.04 11.72 7.30
N GLU A 105 1.16 11.84 6.74
CA GLU A 105 1.52 11.12 5.52
C GLU A 105 2.91 10.48 5.58
N GLY A 106 2.98 9.21 5.19
CA GLY A 106 4.24 8.52 4.93
C GLY A 106 5.06 8.22 6.18
N ILE A 107 4.45 7.96 7.33
CA ILE A 107 5.18 7.65 8.58
C ILE A 107 4.83 6.28 9.14
N THR A 108 5.78 5.67 9.84
CA THR A 108 5.53 4.51 10.70
C THR A 108 5.30 4.95 12.15
N ILE A 109 4.30 4.39 12.82
CA ILE A 109 4.02 4.54 14.25
C ILE A 109 4.12 3.16 14.90
N ARG A 110 4.99 3.03 15.91
CA ARG A 110 5.16 1.77 16.63
C ARG A 110 5.34 1.91 18.13
N GLY A 111 5.14 0.79 18.83
CA GLY A 111 5.34 0.70 20.26
C GLY A 111 4.41 1.59 21.06
N GLY A 112 3.26 1.98 20.50
CA GLY A 112 2.21 2.68 21.21
C GLY A 112 1.60 1.78 22.28
N TYR A 113 1.38 2.31 23.47
CA TYR A 113 0.60 1.67 24.52
C TYR A 113 -0.32 2.65 25.22
N GLY A 114 -1.62 2.37 25.21
CA GLY A 114 -2.61 3.07 26.02
C GLY A 114 -3.70 2.14 26.51
N TYR A 115 -4.05 2.29 27.79
CA TYR A 115 -5.00 1.40 28.44
C TYR A 115 -6.44 1.72 28.00
N LEU A 116 -6.96 2.91 28.31
CA LEU A 116 -8.38 3.24 28.01
C LEU A 116 -8.61 3.93 26.64
N GLN A 117 -7.56 4.36 25.95
CA GLN A 117 -7.65 5.35 24.86
C GLN A 117 -6.95 4.90 23.57
N GLY A 118 -6.81 3.60 23.30
CA GLY A 118 -6.03 3.14 22.13
C GLY A 118 -4.54 2.97 22.43
N GLY A 119 -3.83 2.18 21.62
CA GLY A 119 -2.39 2.01 21.77
C GLY A 119 -1.57 3.11 21.11
N ALA A 120 -1.75 3.37 19.81
CA ALA A 120 -0.91 4.33 19.08
C ALA A 120 -1.58 5.68 18.81
N VAL A 121 -2.84 5.68 18.35
CA VAL A 121 -3.53 6.90 17.91
C VAL A 121 -4.89 7.01 18.60
N TYR A 122 -5.12 8.14 19.27
CA TYR A 122 -6.42 8.47 19.88
C TYR A 122 -7.09 9.63 19.13
N ILE A 123 -8.30 9.40 18.64
CA ILE A 123 -9.10 10.38 17.91
C ILE A 123 -10.45 10.55 18.60
N ASN A 124 -10.75 11.79 19.02
CA ASN A 124 -12.00 12.15 19.66
C ASN A 124 -12.60 13.39 19.01
N ASN A 125 -13.83 13.27 18.47
CA ASN A 125 -14.60 14.35 17.84
C ASN A 125 -13.79 15.20 16.83
N THR A 126 -12.93 14.54 16.07
CA THR A 126 -12.04 15.15 15.07
C THR A 126 -11.90 14.22 13.87
N SER A 127 -11.50 14.78 12.72
CA SER A 127 -11.47 14.06 11.44
C SER A 127 -10.14 14.23 10.71
N PRO A 128 -9.00 13.80 11.32
CA PRO A 128 -7.72 13.81 10.63
C PRO A 128 -7.70 12.84 9.44
N THR A 129 -6.80 13.08 8.50
CA THR A 129 -6.50 12.19 7.38
C THR A 129 -5.13 11.54 7.58
N PHE A 130 -5.06 10.23 7.38
CA PHE A 130 -3.82 9.46 7.32
C PHE A 130 -3.64 8.89 5.92
N ARG A 131 -2.45 9.06 5.33
CA ARG A 131 -2.08 8.54 4.01
C ARG A 131 -0.78 7.77 4.07
N SER A 132 -0.74 6.59 3.47
CA SER A 132 0.49 5.79 3.33
C SER A 132 1.24 5.62 4.66
N CYS A 133 0.49 5.51 5.76
CA CYS A 133 1.03 5.36 7.10
C CYS A 133 1.06 3.88 7.50
N VAL A 134 2.02 3.51 8.33
CA VAL A 134 2.11 2.18 8.92
C VAL A 134 1.93 2.31 10.43
N LEU A 135 0.87 1.74 10.98
CA LEU A 135 0.72 1.53 12.41
C LEU A 135 1.08 0.08 12.66
N SER A 136 2.18 -0.18 13.37
CA SER A 136 2.56 -1.55 13.66
C SER A 136 3.13 -1.76 15.05
N ASP A 137 2.96 -2.98 15.56
CA ASP A 137 3.52 -3.41 16.84
C ASP A 137 3.08 -2.48 18.00
N ASN A 138 1.83 -2.01 17.94
CA ASN A 138 1.21 -1.24 19.00
C ASN A 138 0.32 -2.14 19.87
N ALA A 139 0.12 -1.75 21.12
CA ALA A 139 -0.64 -2.53 22.08
C ALA A 139 -1.63 -1.65 22.85
N GLY A 140 -2.77 -2.18 23.23
CA GLY A 140 -3.72 -1.46 24.08
C GLY A 140 -4.59 -2.41 24.88
N HIS A 141 -5.45 -1.87 25.75
CA HIS A 141 -6.59 -2.67 26.24
C HIS A 141 -7.74 -2.63 25.23
N HIS A 142 -7.89 -1.49 24.54
CA HIS A 142 -8.89 -1.24 23.51
C HIS A 142 -8.21 -0.57 22.31
N GLY A 143 -8.25 -1.14 21.11
CA GLY A 143 -7.72 -0.49 19.90
C GLY A 143 -6.19 -0.37 19.87
N GLY A 144 -5.45 -1.46 19.66
CA GLY A 144 -3.98 -1.45 19.77
C GLY A 144 -3.30 -0.43 18.83
N GLY A 145 -3.71 -0.35 17.57
CA GLY A 145 -3.25 0.70 16.65
C GLY A 145 -3.97 2.04 16.90
N PHE A 146 -5.31 2.04 16.84
CA PHE A 146 -6.10 3.27 16.97
C PHE A 146 -7.40 3.10 17.77
N PHE A 147 -7.85 4.22 18.34
CA PHE A 147 -9.13 4.36 19.03
C PHE A 147 -9.83 5.64 18.56
N ILE A 148 -11.02 5.49 18.01
CA ILE A 148 -11.84 6.57 17.44
C ILE A 148 -13.16 6.65 18.21
N THR A 149 -13.50 7.83 18.71
CA THR A 149 -14.73 8.05 19.49
C THR A 149 -15.36 9.41 19.27
N GLY A 150 -16.66 9.49 19.54
CA GLY A 150 -17.45 10.71 19.51
C GLY A 150 -18.10 10.95 18.15
N SER A 151 -19.33 11.46 18.18
CA SER A 151 -20.19 11.62 17.00
C SER A 151 -19.71 12.64 15.97
N GLY A 152 -18.73 13.47 16.33
CA GLY A 152 -18.05 14.36 15.40
C GLY A 152 -16.78 13.78 14.77
N ALA A 153 -16.41 12.53 15.08
CA ALA A 153 -15.20 11.90 14.54
C ALA A 153 -15.50 11.18 13.22
N SER A 154 -14.82 11.61 12.16
CA SER A 154 -14.86 10.95 10.85
C SER A 154 -13.49 10.95 10.18
N PRO A 155 -12.45 10.36 10.81
CA PRO A 155 -11.13 10.31 10.21
C PRO A 155 -11.12 9.45 8.94
N SER A 156 -10.19 9.76 8.04
CA SER A 156 -9.99 9.02 6.79
C SER A 156 -8.60 8.41 6.74
N PHE A 157 -8.51 7.15 6.30
CA PHE A 157 -7.26 6.42 6.14
C PHE A 157 -7.17 5.93 4.69
N PHE A 158 -6.07 6.23 4.02
CA PHE A 158 -5.80 5.84 2.64
C PHE A 158 -4.47 5.11 2.56
N ASP A 159 -4.46 3.92 1.96
CA ASP A 159 -3.24 3.15 1.71
C ASP A 159 -2.42 2.89 2.99
N CYS A 160 -3.13 2.77 4.12
CA CYS A 160 -2.52 2.58 5.44
C CYS A 160 -2.43 1.08 5.79
N VAL A 161 -1.41 0.74 6.58
CA VAL A 161 -1.20 -0.62 7.09
C VAL A 161 -1.31 -0.62 8.61
N PHE A 162 -2.12 -1.51 9.16
CA PHE A 162 -2.29 -1.80 10.59
C PHE A 162 -1.84 -3.23 10.85
N ALA A 163 -0.63 -3.41 11.37
CA ALA A 163 0.05 -4.70 11.36
C ALA A 163 0.60 -5.10 12.73
N ARG A 164 0.30 -6.32 13.18
CA ARG A 164 0.79 -6.88 14.45
C ARG A 164 0.43 -6.01 15.66
N ASP A 165 -0.65 -5.25 15.56
CA ASP A 165 -1.21 -4.53 16.70
C ASP A 165 -2.00 -5.49 17.58
N SER A 166 -2.01 -5.22 18.88
CA SER A 166 -2.64 -6.09 19.86
C SER A 166 -3.54 -5.37 20.86
N ALA A 167 -4.64 -6.02 21.26
CA ALA A 167 -5.50 -5.54 22.32
C ALA A 167 -5.77 -6.64 23.35
N GLY A 168 -5.68 -6.30 24.63
CA GLY A 168 -5.97 -7.22 25.73
C GLY A 168 -7.44 -7.66 25.80
N ASP A 169 -8.36 -6.84 25.28
CA ASP A 169 -9.80 -7.09 25.35
C ASP A 169 -10.46 -6.97 23.96
N ILE A 170 -10.47 -5.78 23.35
CA ILE A 170 -11.21 -5.55 22.11
C ILE A 170 -10.45 -4.72 21.07
N GLY A 171 -10.63 -5.04 19.79
CA GLY A 171 -10.10 -4.29 18.66
C GLY A 171 -8.58 -4.31 18.61
N GLY A 172 -7.99 -5.42 18.18
CA GLY A 172 -6.53 -5.65 18.10
C GLY A 172 -5.76 -4.50 17.44
N SER A 173 -6.12 -4.15 16.22
CA SER A 173 -5.63 -2.97 15.51
C SER A 173 -6.45 -1.72 15.74
N GLY A 174 -7.77 -1.83 15.87
CA GLY A 174 -8.62 -0.65 15.80
C GLY A 174 -9.95 -0.78 16.52
N LEU A 175 -10.38 0.33 17.11
CA LEU A 175 -11.71 0.48 17.69
C LEU A 175 -12.38 1.76 17.18
N CYS A 176 -13.53 1.60 16.52
CA CYS A 176 -14.48 2.69 16.22
C CYS A 176 -15.64 2.62 17.21
N ARG A 177 -15.92 3.72 17.91
CA ARG A 177 -16.90 3.75 19.00
C ARG A 177 -17.74 5.02 19.02
N ASP A 178 -18.96 4.95 19.56
CA ASP A 178 -19.79 6.10 19.94
C ASP A 178 -20.02 7.08 18.76
N HIS A 179 -20.40 6.53 17.61
CA HIS A 179 -20.62 7.20 16.33
C HIS A 179 -19.36 7.82 15.70
N GLY A 180 -18.18 7.37 16.13
CA GLY A 180 -16.91 7.65 15.47
C GLY A 180 -16.79 6.86 14.17
N ASN A 181 -17.27 7.42 13.07
CA ASN A 181 -17.44 6.74 11.79
C ASN A 181 -16.25 7.03 10.86
N ALA A 182 -15.25 6.16 10.88
CA ALA A 182 -14.07 6.28 10.04
C ALA A 182 -14.29 5.82 8.60
N TYR A 183 -13.50 6.37 7.68
CA TYR A 183 -13.41 5.93 6.29
C TYR A 183 -12.05 5.28 6.04
N PHE A 184 -12.03 4.08 5.47
CA PHE A 184 -10.82 3.36 5.09
C PHE A 184 -10.88 3.02 3.60
N GLU A 185 -9.82 3.36 2.88
CA GLU A 185 -9.65 3.02 1.47
C GLU A 185 -8.29 2.37 1.26
N ASN A 186 -8.28 1.21 0.61
CA ASN A 186 -7.07 0.44 0.27
C ASN A 186 -6.17 0.15 1.49
N CYS A 187 -6.78 -0.02 2.67
CA CYS A 187 -6.05 -0.27 3.90
C CYS A 187 -5.86 -1.76 4.17
N VAL A 188 -4.78 -2.11 4.86
CA VAL A 188 -4.44 -3.48 5.24
C VAL A 188 -4.48 -3.62 6.76
N PHE A 189 -5.22 -4.60 7.26
CA PHE A 189 -5.25 -5.02 8.66
C PHE A 189 -4.68 -6.43 8.75
N GLU A 190 -3.43 -6.56 9.16
CA GLU A 190 -2.69 -7.82 9.09
C GLU A 190 -2.15 -8.30 10.44
N SER A 191 -2.34 -9.59 10.72
CA SER A 191 -1.71 -10.26 11.86
C SER A 191 -1.98 -9.58 13.21
N ASN A 192 -3.13 -8.93 13.35
CA ASN A 192 -3.51 -8.27 14.58
C ASN A 192 -4.15 -9.27 15.54
N VAL A 193 -3.96 -9.03 16.84
CA VAL A 193 -4.35 -9.98 17.90
C VAL A 193 -5.25 -9.32 18.93
N ALA A 194 -6.40 -9.92 19.22
CA ALA A 194 -7.30 -9.43 20.25
C ALA A 194 -8.00 -10.56 21.01
N ALA A 195 -8.80 -10.21 22.03
CA ALA A 195 -9.84 -11.14 22.48
C ALA A 195 -11.04 -11.11 21.52
N ASN A 196 -11.50 -9.92 21.12
CA ASN A 196 -12.61 -9.78 20.17
C ASN A 196 -12.28 -8.79 19.04
N GLY A 197 -12.30 -9.26 17.78
CA GLY A 197 -12.03 -8.42 16.62
C GLY A 197 -10.58 -7.96 16.52
N ALA A 198 -9.89 -8.23 15.41
CA ALA A 198 -8.76 -7.36 15.07
C ALA A 198 -9.23 -5.91 14.88
N PHE A 199 -10.38 -5.71 14.26
CA PHE A 199 -11.07 -4.43 14.19
C PHE A 199 -12.43 -4.54 14.88
N LEU A 200 -12.77 -3.59 15.75
CA LEU A 200 -14.06 -3.57 16.44
C LEU A 200 -14.84 -2.28 16.13
N CYS A 201 -16.14 -2.45 15.90
CA CYS A 201 -17.13 -1.37 15.84
C CYS A 201 -18.09 -1.49 17.02
N TRP A 202 -18.33 -0.38 17.72
CA TRP A 202 -19.31 -0.31 18.81
C TRP A 202 -20.13 0.98 18.75
N HIS A 203 -21.43 0.88 18.40
CA HIS A 203 -22.26 2.02 18.04
C HIS A 203 -21.60 2.89 16.97
N ALA A 204 -21.00 2.27 15.95
CA ALA A 204 -20.26 2.95 14.90
C ALA A 204 -20.45 2.23 13.56
N SER A 205 -20.51 3.03 12.49
CA SER A 205 -20.77 2.59 11.12
C SER A 205 -19.67 3.08 10.18
N PRO A 206 -18.43 2.58 10.31
CA PRO A 206 -17.35 2.93 9.42
C PRO A 206 -17.60 2.41 7.99
N THR A 207 -16.90 3.02 7.02
CA THR A 207 -16.92 2.61 5.62
C THR A 207 -15.55 2.12 5.21
N LEU A 208 -15.49 0.93 4.61
CA LEU A 208 -14.26 0.28 4.18
C LEU A 208 -14.37 -0.11 2.71
N VAL A 209 -13.44 0.38 1.90
CA VAL A 209 -13.39 0.16 0.45
C VAL A 209 -12.02 -0.40 0.07
N GLY A 210 -11.99 -1.49 -0.70
CA GLY A 210 -10.72 -2.05 -1.19
C GLY A 210 -9.78 -2.55 -0.09
N CYS A 211 -10.29 -2.76 1.14
CA CYS A 211 -9.46 -3.10 2.29
C CYS A 211 -9.20 -4.59 2.40
N ARG A 212 -8.07 -4.96 3.02
CA ARG A 212 -7.68 -6.35 3.28
C ARG A 212 -7.57 -6.63 4.78
N PHE A 213 -8.22 -7.69 5.24
CA PHE A 213 -8.05 -8.26 6.57
C PHE A 213 -7.39 -9.62 6.43
N SER A 214 -6.10 -9.73 6.78
CA SER A 214 -5.32 -10.97 6.62
C SER A 214 -4.73 -11.49 7.92
N ASN A 215 -4.82 -12.79 8.13
CA ASN A 215 -4.10 -13.50 9.20
C ASN A 215 -4.38 -12.94 10.62
N ASN A 216 -5.54 -12.31 10.82
CA ASN A 216 -5.90 -11.78 12.14
C ASN A 216 -6.39 -12.89 13.06
N PHE A 217 -6.16 -12.72 14.36
CA PHE A 217 -6.53 -13.70 15.38
C PHE A 217 -7.28 -13.07 16.55
N ALA A 218 -8.46 -13.61 16.85
CA ALA A 218 -9.21 -13.28 18.05
C ALA A 218 -9.34 -14.50 18.97
N SER A 219 -8.92 -14.38 20.23
CA SER A 219 -9.00 -15.52 21.16
C SER A 219 -10.43 -15.87 21.60
N ALA A 220 -11.41 -14.98 21.41
CA ALA A 220 -12.81 -15.22 21.74
C ALA A 220 -13.74 -15.15 20.51
N THR A 221 -13.84 -14.02 19.81
CA THR A 221 -14.81 -13.87 18.71
C THR A 221 -14.39 -12.86 17.63
N GLY A 222 -14.89 -13.03 16.42
CA GLY A 222 -14.66 -12.11 15.30
C GLY A 222 -13.18 -12.07 14.92
N GLY A 223 -12.66 -13.12 14.26
CA GLY A 223 -11.23 -13.21 13.96
C GLY A 223 -10.67 -11.97 13.24
N ALA A 224 -11.43 -11.39 12.31
CA ALA A 224 -11.12 -10.09 11.73
C ALA A 224 -11.92 -8.96 12.38
N VAL A 225 -13.24 -9.05 12.36
CA VAL A 225 -14.15 -7.95 12.71
C VAL A 225 -15.14 -8.40 13.78
N PHE A 226 -15.29 -7.57 14.80
CA PHE A 226 -16.37 -7.68 15.77
C PHE A 226 -17.30 -6.46 15.63
N LEU A 227 -18.59 -6.71 15.45
CA LEU A 227 -19.61 -5.67 15.42
C LEU A 227 -20.45 -5.77 16.69
N GLN A 228 -20.55 -4.64 17.41
CA GLN A 228 -21.24 -4.57 18.68
C GLN A 228 -22.28 -3.46 18.69
N ASP A 229 -23.55 -3.78 18.84
CA ASP A 229 -24.62 -2.83 19.17
C ASP A 229 -24.74 -1.63 18.21
N ASP A 230 -25.75 -1.62 17.34
CA ASP A 230 -26.03 -0.49 16.42
C ASP A 230 -24.83 -0.17 15.50
N CYS A 231 -24.27 -1.23 14.90
CA CYS A 231 -23.15 -1.13 13.98
C CYS A 231 -23.58 -1.53 12.57
N ASP A 232 -23.62 -0.54 11.67
CA ASP A 232 -23.96 -0.72 10.26
C ASP A 232 -22.77 -0.39 9.35
N PRO A 233 -21.59 -1.03 9.51
CA PRO A 233 -20.46 -0.75 8.64
C PRO A 233 -20.75 -1.19 7.21
N THR A 234 -20.11 -0.50 6.27
CA THR A 234 -20.09 -0.91 4.87
C THR A 234 -18.73 -1.45 4.48
N PHE A 235 -18.72 -2.62 3.84
CA PHE A 235 -17.52 -3.23 3.26
C PHE A 235 -17.76 -3.39 1.77
N THR A 236 -16.91 -2.77 0.95
CA THR A 236 -17.02 -2.83 -0.52
C THR A 236 -15.71 -3.25 -1.14
N SER A 237 -15.71 -4.30 -1.96
CA SER A 237 -14.50 -4.79 -2.62
C SER A 237 -13.38 -5.16 -1.63
N CYS A 238 -13.74 -5.68 -0.45
CA CYS A 238 -12.79 -6.03 0.59
C CYS A 238 -12.44 -7.52 0.58
N LEU A 239 -11.21 -7.85 0.97
CA LEU A 239 -10.72 -9.21 1.14
C LEU A 239 -10.59 -9.57 2.62
N PHE A 240 -11.17 -10.70 3.02
CA PHE A 240 -10.99 -11.31 4.33
C PHE A 240 -10.33 -12.67 4.16
N GLU A 241 -9.06 -12.77 4.52
CA GLU A 241 -8.25 -13.96 4.29
C GLU A 241 -7.62 -14.50 5.57
N ASN A 242 -7.77 -15.81 5.80
CA ASN A 242 -7.07 -16.53 6.87
C ASN A 242 -7.26 -15.92 8.27
N ASN A 243 -8.39 -15.28 8.53
CA ASN A 243 -8.71 -14.77 9.85
C ASN A 243 -9.29 -15.88 10.70
N THR A 244 -8.87 -15.95 11.96
CA THR A 244 -9.15 -17.09 12.82
C THR A 244 -9.60 -16.69 14.21
N THR A 245 -10.45 -17.52 14.81
CA THR A 245 -10.83 -17.39 16.22
C THR A 245 -11.02 -18.73 16.89
N LEU A 246 -10.91 -18.76 18.22
CA LEU A 246 -11.22 -19.94 19.04
C LEU A 246 -12.70 -20.03 19.45
N GLY A 247 -13.53 -19.04 19.13
CA GLY A 247 -14.97 -19.07 19.40
C GLY A 247 -15.83 -18.91 18.14
N TYR A 248 -16.40 -17.72 17.95
CA TYR A 248 -17.46 -17.47 16.98
C TYR A 248 -17.05 -16.42 15.93
N GLY A 249 -17.35 -16.67 14.65
CA GLY A 249 -17.13 -15.72 13.56
C GLY A 249 -15.66 -15.61 13.16
N GLY A 250 -15.20 -16.47 12.23
CA GLY A 250 -13.80 -16.48 11.80
C GLY A 250 -13.37 -15.20 11.09
N ALA A 251 -14.23 -14.65 10.23
CA ALA A 251 -14.05 -13.29 9.71
C ALA A 251 -14.83 -12.27 10.55
N ILE A 252 -16.15 -12.40 10.61
CA ILE A 252 -17.06 -11.42 11.21
C ILE A 252 -17.88 -12.08 12.31
N TYR A 253 -17.91 -11.46 13.48
CA TYR A 253 -18.90 -11.72 14.52
C TYR A 253 -19.85 -10.52 14.60
N ASN A 254 -21.15 -10.75 14.39
CA ASN A 254 -22.18 -9.74 14.52
C ASN A 254 -22.95 -9.96 15.83
N ASP A 255 -22.65 -9.13 16.84
CA ASP A 255 -23.32 -9.13 18.16
C ASP A 255 -24.47 -8.13 18.17
N GLU A 256 -25.69 -8.61 18.42
CA GLU A 256 -26.82 -7.72 18.67
C GLU A 256 -27.33 -7.80 20.10
N ARG A 257 -27.22 -6.71 20.86
CA ARG A 257 -27.85 -6.61 22.19
C ARG A 257 -29.03 -5.65 22.17
N CYS A 258 -30.19 -6.20 21.83
CA CYS A 258 -31.45 -5.44 21.72
C CYS A 258 -31.89 -4.73 23.01
N ALA A 259 -31.39 -5.14 24.18
CA ALA A 259 -31.75 -4.55 25.48
C ALA A 259 -31.41 -3.05 25.58
N ILE A 260 -30.52 -2.55 24.71
CA ILE A 260 -30.13 -1.14 24.63
C ILE A 260 -30.54 -0.47 23.31
N GLY A 261 -31.39 -1.11 22.49
CA GLY A 261 -31.95 -0.53 21.26
C GLY A 261 -31.08 -0.63 20.01
N GLY A 262 -29.94 -1.35 20.05
CA GLY A 262 -29.08 -1.52 18.89
C GLY A 262 -29.56 -2.57 17.89
N ASN A 263 -29.30 -2.34 16.60
CA ASN A 263 -29.52 -3.27 15.49
C ASN A 263 -28.32 -3.18 14.54
N SER A 264 -27.56 -4.27 14.38
CA SER A 264 -26.32 -4.27 13.60
C SER A 264 -26.56 -4.94 12.25
N GLN A 265 -26.62 -4.14 11.20
CA GLN A 265 -26.94 -4.54 9.83
C GLN A 265 -25.78 -4.18 8.89
N PRO A 266 -24.64 -4.89 8.98
CA PRO A 266 -23.53 -4.63 8.09
C PRO A 266 -23.93 -4.90 6.63
N VAL A 267 -23.42 -4.06 5.73
CA VAL A 267 -23.60 -4.21 4.28
C VAL A 267 -22.26 -4.60 3.66
N ILE A 268 -22.22 -5.80 3.09
CA ILE A 268 -21.03 -6.42 2.51
C ILE A 268 -21.28 -6.60 1.02
N THR A 269 -20.60 -5.81 0.20
CA THR A 269 -20.79 -5.80 -1.26
C THR A 269 -19.49 -6.13 -1.98
N ASN A 270 -19.56 -7.08 -2.92
CA ASN A 270 -18.41 -7.48 -3.73
C ASN A 270 -17.21 -7.86 -2.88
N CYS A 271 -17.38 -8.57 -1.77
CA CYS A 271 -16.25 -8.96 -0.91
C CYS A 271 -15.87 -10.43 -1.13
N THR A 272 -14.61 -10.78 -0.87
CA THR A 272 -14.11 -12.16 -0.93
C THR A 272 -13.67 -12.61 0.47
N PHE A 273 -14.16 -13.77 0.91
CA PHE A 273 -13.83 -14.41 2.18
C PHE A 273 -13.21 -15.78 1.91
N VAL A 274 -11.93 -15.93 2.22
CA VAL A 274 -11.14 -17.14 1.92
C VAL A 274 -10.32 -17.61 3.11
N GLY A 275 -10.32 -18.93 3.36
CA GLY A 275 -9.45 -19.53 4.39
C GLY A 275 -9.75 -19.10 5.83
N ASN A 276 -10.85 -18.37 6.09
CA ASN A 276 -11.20 -17.98 7.46
C ASN A 276 -11.65 -19.22 8.25
N ALA A 277 -11.40 -19.22 9.56
CA ALA A 277 -11.68 -20.38 10.39
C ALA A 277 -12.21 -20.02 11.78
N ALA A 278 -13.25 -20.74 12.20
CA ALA A 278 -13.76 -20.70 13.56
C ALA A 278 -14.41 -22.04 13.92
N PRO A 279 -14.48 -22.40 15.21
CA PRO A 279 -15.33 -23.50 15.66
C PRO A 279 -16.80 -23.30 15.30
N THR A 280 -17.28 -22.04 15.25
CA THR A 280 -18.66 -21.72 14.87
C THR A 280 -18.72 -20.48 13.95
N GLY A 281 -19.21 -20.64 12.73
CA GLY A 281 -19.35 -19.56 11.74
C GLY A 281 -18.01 -19.13 11.17
N ALA A 282 -17.51 -19.82 10.15
CA ALA A 282 -16.15 -19.60 9.64
C ALA A 282 -15.98 -18.23 8.96
N VAL A 283 -17.02 -17.72 8.29
CA VAL A 283 -17.09 -16.35 7.78
C VAL A 283 -17.88 -15.48 8.73
N LEU A 284 -19.15 -15.79 8.95
CA LEU A 284 -20.06 -15.00 9.77
C LEU A 284 -20.68 -15.87 10.87
N PHE A 285 -20.63 -15.35 12.10
CA PHE A 285 -21.58 -15.72 13.13
C PHE A 285 -22.49 -14.53 13.42
N ASN A 286 -23.79 -14.71 13.19
CA ASN A 286 -24.80 -13.71 13.42
C ASN A 286 -25.60 -14.07 14.68
N ASP A 287 -25.43 -13.30 15.77
CA ASP A 287 -26.06 -13.57 17.07
C ASP A 287 -27.15 -12.55 17.39
N GLN A 288 -28.40 -12.93 17.15
CA GLN A 288 -29.55 -12.16 17.59
C GLN A 288 -29.94 -12.58 19.02
N HIS A 289 -29.86 -11.65 19.97
CA HIS A 289 -30.30 -11.91 21.34
C HIS A 289 -31.82 -11.77 21.55
N SER A 290 -32.55 -11.02 20.70
CA SER A 290 -34.01 -10.85 20.81
C SER A 290 -34.68 -10.60 19.47
N ALA A 291 -35.84 -11.24 19.26
CA ALA A 291 -36.69 -11.07 18.07
C ALA A 291 -37.15 -9.62 17.81
N SER A 292 -37.05 -8.72 18.80
CA SER A 292 -37.47 -7.32 18.70
C SER A 292 -36.56 -6.43 17.84
N CYS A 293 -35.32 -6.83 17.61
CA CYS A 293 -34.38 -6.15 16.72
C CYS A 293 -33.69 -7.23 15.87
N PRO A 294 -34.05 -7.38 14.59
CA PRO A 294 -33.46 -8.42 13.74
C PRO A 294 -32.14 -7.99 13.12
N ALA A 295 -31.09 -8.77 13.39
CA ALA A 295 -29.85 -8.80 12.63
C ALA A 295 -30.10 -9.20 11.17
N ILE A 296 -29.88 -8.26 10.26
CA ILE A 296 -30.04 -8.47 8.81
C ILE A 296 -28.74 -8.06 8.12
N PRO A 297 -27.63 -8.79 8.32
CA PRO A 297 -26.43 -8.57 7.53
C PRO A 297 -26.72 -8.87 6.05
N VAL A 298 -26.24 -8.02 5.15
CA VAL A 298 -26.50 -8.11 3.71
C VAL A 298 -25.21 -8.46 2.98
N PHE A 299 -25.23 -9.57 2.23
CA PHE A 299 -24.18 -9.98 1.31
C PHE A 299 -24.68 -9.86 -0.13
N ALA A 300 -24.00 -9.04 -0.92
CA ALA A 300 -24.34 -8.83 -2.33
C ALA A 300 -23.08 -8.97 -3.19
N GLY A 301 -23.08 -9.88 -4.16
CA GLY A 301 -21.93 -10.05 -5.05
C GLY A 301 -20.71 -10.66 -4.36
N CYS A 302 -20.86 -11.42 -3.27
CA CYS A 302 -19.70 -11.89 -2.48
C CYS A 302 -19.23 -13.30 -2.89
N ILE A 303 -17.97 -13.62 -2.59
CA ILE A 303 -17.43 -14.98 -2.62
C ILE A 303 -17.11 -15.43 -1.19
N LEU A 304 -17.68 -16.54 -0.73
CA LEU A 304 -17.38 -17.19 0.54
C LEU A 304 -16.83 -18.59 0.27
N ALA A 305 -15.52 -18.69 0.09
CA ALA A 305 -14.87 -19.91 -0.40
C ALA A 305 -13.79 -20.46 0.53
N PHE A 306 -13.65 -21.78 0.60
CA PHE A 306 -12.53 -22.46 1.26
C PHE A 306 -12.36 -22.11 2.75
N ASN A 307 -13.44 -21.74 3.44
CA ASN A 307 -13.43 -21.47 4.87
C ASN A 307 -13.59 -22.78 5.67
N THR A 308 -13.00 -22.84 6.86
CA THR A 308 -12.85 -24.11 7.61
C THR A 308 -13.29 -24.02 9.08
N GLY A 309 -13.34 -25.17 9.76
CA GLY A 309 -13.74 -25.28 11.18
C GLY A 309 -15.26 -25.35 11.41
N SER A 310 -16.07 -24.67 10.60
CA SER A 310 -17.53 -24.60 10.73
C SER A 310 -18.18 -24.20 9.40
N PRO A 311 -19.53 -24.28 9.23
CA PRO A 311 -20.16 -23.67 8.09
C PRO A 311 -19.76 -22.21 7.89
N ALA A 312 -19.69 -21.74 6.64
CA ALA A 312 -19.30 -20.36 6.35
C ALA A 312 -20.19 -19.36 7.10
N VAL A 313 -21.50 -19.56 7.09
CA VAL A 313 -22.44 -18.72 7.83
C VAL A 313 -23.19 -19.53 8.90
N VAL A 314 -23.14 -19.06 10.14
CA VAL A 314 -24.00 -19.56 11.22
C VAL A 314 -24.91 -18.42 11.66
N ASN A 315 -26.20 -18.67 11.66
CA ASN A 315 -27.20 -17.71 12.07
C ASN A 315 -27.96 -18.18 13.31
N ARG A 316 -28.01 -17.34 14.34
CA ARG A 316 -28.80 -17.55 15.55
C ARG A 316 -29.80 -16.40 15.68
N GLY A 317 -30.94 -16.53 15.00
CA GLY A 317 -31.92 -15.46 14.86
C GLY A 317 -31.50 -14.38 13.84
N GLY A 318 -32.43 -13.49 13.50
CA GLY A 318 -32.27 -12.54 12.39
C GLY A 318 -32.48 -13.21 11.03
N ASN A 319 -32.22 -12.46 9.96
CA ASN A 319 -32.38 -12.95 8.58
C ASN A 319 -31.29 -12.39 7.66
N PRO A 320 -30.08 -12.98 7.66
CA PRO A 320 -29.03 -12.64 6.71
C PRO A 320 -29.52 -12.72 5.27
N GLN A 321 -29.25 -11.69 4.48
CA GLN A 321 -29.67 -11.61 3.08
C GLN A 321 -28.50 -11.87 2.15
N PHE A 322 -28.75 -12.68 1.11
CA PHE A 322 -27.75 -13.03 0.11
C PHE A 322 -28.31 -12.78 -1.29
N SER A 323 -27.51 -12.14 -2.13
CA SER A 323 -27.77 -11.98 -3.56
C SER A 323 -26.48 -12.07 -4.34
N CYS A 324 -26.53 -12.68 -5.53
CA CYS A 324 -25.38 -12.85 -6.41
C CYS A 324 -24.12 -13.35 -5.68
N THR A 325 -24.28 -14.23 -4.69
CA THR A 325 -23.20 -14.68 -3.81
C THR A 325 -22.83 -16.11 -4.16
N ASP A 326 -21.53 -16.36 -4.31
CA ASP A 326 -20.97 -17.70 -4.47
C ASP A 326 -20.46 -18.22 -3.14
N ILE A 327 -20.98 -19.37 -2.70
CA ILE A 327 -20.59 -20.01 -1.44
C ILE A 327 -20.10 -21.42 -1.76
N TYR A 328 -18.78 -21.61 -1.77
CA TYR A 328 -18.16 -22.81 -2.35
C TYR A 328 -17.06 -23.40 -1.47
N GLY A 329 -16.89 -24.73 -1.53
CA GLY A 329 -15.69 -25.38 -1.00
C GLY A 329 -15.49 -25.25 0.52
N ASN A 330 -16.55 -24.99 1.30
CA ASN A 330 -16.52 -24.91 2.76
C ASN A 330 -16.81 -26.31 3.35
N PRO A 331 -15.82 -27.07 3.85
CA PRO A 331 -15.99 -28.51 4.11
C PRO A 331 -17.02 -28.86 5.18
N ALA A 332 -17.24 -27.97 6.14
CA ALA A 332 -18.22 -28.13 7.20
C ALA A 332 -19.64 -27.67 6.80
N GLY A 333 -19.80 -27.08 5.61
CA GLY A 333 -21.07 -26.61 5.05
C GLY A 333 -21.04 -25.13 4.66
N ASN A 334 -22.06 -24.70 3.92
CA ASN A 334 -22.18 -23.31 3.47
C ASN A 334 -22.93 -22.43 4.48
N TRP A 335 -24.00 -22.96 5.07
CA TRP A 335 -24.78 -22.27 6.10
C TRP A 335 -25.45 -23.25 7.05
N THR A 336 -25.79 -22.79 8.26
CA THR A 336 -26.61 -23.52 9.24
C THR A 336 -27.41 -22.55 10.13
N GLY A 337 -28.27 -23.09 10.99
CA GLY A 337 -29.24 -22.33 11.79
C GLY A 337 -30.52 -22.06 11.00
N ASP A 338 -31.13 -20.90 11.20
CA ASP A 338 -32.42 -20.54 10.60
C ASP A 338 -32.32 -20.06 9.14
N ILE A 339 -31.24 -20.41 8.43
CA ILE A 339 -31.05 -20.09 7.02
C ILE A 339 -31.61 -21.23 6.16
N ALA A 340 -32.70 -20.96 5.44
CA ALA A 340 -33.17 -21.84 4.37
C ALA A 340 -32.15 -21.90 3.22
N SER A 341 -32.17 -22.98 2.44
CA SER A 341 -31.25 -23.13 1.29
C SER A 341 -31.28 -21.90 0.39
N GLN A 342 -30.12 -21.26 0.21
CA GLN A 342 -29.97 -20.08 -0.65
C GLN A 342 -29.56 -20.44 -2.08
N ALA A 343 -29.30 -21.72 -2.37
CA ALA A 343 -28.88 -22.14 -3.71
C ALA A 343 -29.95 -21.76 -4.75
N THR A 344 -29.52 -21.11 -5.84
CA THR A 344 -30.35 -20.66 -6.97
C THR A 344 -31.37 -19.54 -6.66
N ILE A 345 -31.37 -19.02 -5.44
CA ILE A 345 -32.21 -17.87 -5.04
C ILE A 345 -31.41 -16.59 -5.26
N ASN A 346 -32.03 -15.53 -5.81
CA ASN A 346 -31.40 -14.21 -5.99
C ASN A 346 -30.03 -14.25 -6.70
N GLY A 347 -29.83 -15.20 -7.62
CA GLY A 347 -28.56 -15.37 -8.33
C GLY A 347 -27.42 -15.97 -7.50
N ASN A 348 -27.69 -16.51 -6.31
CA ASN A 348 -26.70 -17.21 -5.50
C ASN A 348 -26.41 -18.61 -6.07
N PHE A 349 -25.16 -19.05 -5.97
CA PHE A 349 -24.75 -20.37 -6.45
C PHE A 349 -23.59 -20.93 -5.60
N SER A 350 -23.12 -22.12 -5.98
CA SER A 350 -22.00 -22.80 -5.36
C SER A 350 -21.18 -23.47 -6.46
N ALA A 351 -20.11 -22.82 -6.90
CA ALA A 351 -19.21 -23.32 -7.92
C ALA A 351 -17.78 -22.90 -7.60
N ASP A 352 -16.78 -23.58 -8.14
CA ASP A 352 -15.39 -23.16 -7.92
C ASP A 352 -15.20 -21.71 -8.43
N PRO A 353 -14.82 -20.75 -7.58
CA PRO A 353 -14.59 -19.37 -8.02
C PRO A 353 -13.52 -19.27 -9.11
N SER A 354 -12.71 -20.30 -9.32
CA SER A 354 -11.69 -20.35 -10.38
C SER A 354 -10.74 -19.15 -10.28
N PHE A 355 -10.16 -18.98 -9.09
CA PHE A 355 -9.13 -17.98 -8.86
C PHE A 355 -7.89 -18.25 -9.71
N CYS A 356 -7.14 -17.20 -9.99
CA CYS A 356 -5.92 -17.23 -10.79
C CYS A 356 -4.88 -18.17 -10.18
N ASP A 357 -4.50 -17.91 -8.93
CA ASP A 357 -3.60 -18.74 -8.13
C ASP A 357 -3.93 -18.60 -6.63
N ALA A 358 -4.92 -19.36 -6.18
CA ALA A 358 -5.35 -19.36 -4.77
C ALA A 358 -4.22 -19.78 -3.80
N ALA A 359 -3.26 -20.59 -4.24
CA ALA A 359 -2.16 -21.03 -3.39
C ALA A 359 -1.13 -19.92 -3.14
N ALA A 360 -0.95 -19.04 -4.12
CA ALA A 360 -0.10 -17.85 -4.01
C ALA A 360 -0.84 -16.61 -3.46
N GLY A 361 -2.13 -16.73 -3.11
CA GLY A 361 -2.94 -15.60 -2.64
C GLY A 361 -3.37 -14.64 -3.76
N ASN A 362 -3.31 -15.06 -5.02
CA ASN A 362 -3.88 -14.32 -6.14
C ASN A 362 -5.37 -14.65 -6.28
N TRP A 363 -6.18 -13.78 -5.70
CA TRP A 363 -7.63 -13.89 -5.62
C TRP A 363 -8.38 -13.24 -6.79
N HIS A 364 -7.69 -12.78 -7.84
CA HIS A 364 -8.34 -12.40 -9.09
C HIS A 364 -9.04 -13.62 -9.71
N LEU A 365 -10.04 -13.35 -10.54
CA LEU A 365 -10.80 -14.37 -11.25
C LEU A 365 -10.15 -14.70 -12.58
N LYS A 366 -10.21 -15.98 -12.97
CA LYS A 366 -10.01 -16.38 -14.38
C LYS A 366 -11.17 -15.87 -15.24
N ALA A 367 -10.93 -15.69 -16.54
CA ALA A 367 -11.96 -15.23 -17.47
C ALA A 367 -13.15 -16.21 -17.54
N GLU A 368 -12.90 -17.50 -17.34
CA GLU A 368 -13.89 -18.58 -17.32
C GLU A 368 -14.52 -18.79 -15.94
N SER A 369 -14.15 -17.98 -14.94
CA SER A 369 -14.73 -18.07 -13.61
C SER A 369 -16.25 -17.94 -13.65
N PRO A 370 -17.03 -18.75 -12.92
CA PRO A 370 -18.47 -18.55 -12.78
C PRO A 370 -18.79 -17.22 -12.09
N CYS A 371 -17.85 -16.64 -11.34
CA CYS A 371 -18.00 -15.35 -10.67
C CYS A 371 -17.71 -14.15 -11.59
N ALA A 372 -17.19 -14.38 -12.80
CA ALA A 372 -16.95 -13.33 -13.78
C ALA A 372 -18.27 -12.79 -14.37
N PRO A 373 -18.37 -11.49 -14.71
CA PRO A 373 -19.62 -10.87 -15.19
C PRO A 373 -20.31 -11.59 -16.35
N LEU A 374 -19.55 -12.20 -17.27
CA LEU A 374 -20.12 -12.86 -18.44
C LEU A 374 -20.65 -14.27 -18.15
N ASN A 375 -20.35 -14.83 -16.97
CA ASN A 375 -20.56 -16.25 -16.67
C ASN A 375 -21.57 -16.51 -15.55
N ASN A 376 -22.15 -15.47 -14.95
CA ASN A 376 -23.24 -15.59 -13.98
C ASN A 376 -24.53 -14.91 -14.42
N SER A 377 -25.64 -15.31 -13.81
CA SER A 377 -26.98 -14.78 -14.08
C SER A 377 -27.20 -13.34 -13.60
N CYS A 378 -26.31 -12.82 -12.76
CA CYS A 378 -26.39 -11.45 -12.26
C CYS A 378 -25.70 -10.44 -13.18
N HIS A 379 -24.93 -10.90 -14.16
CA HIS A 379 -24.19 -10.07 -15.11
C HIS A 379 -23.26 -9.04 -14.44
N THR A 380 -22.70 -9.40 -13.29
CA THR A 380 -21.85 -8.53 -12.47
C THR A 380 -20.61 -9.29 -11.98
N ASN A 381 -19.60 -8.55 -11.53
CA ASN A 381 -18.50 -9.15 -10.81
C ASN A 381 -18.99 -9.67 -9.45
N ILE A 382 -18.61 -10.89 -9.11
CA ILE A 382 -18.86 -11.50 -7.80
C ILE A 382 -17.49 -11.69 -7.14
N GLY A 383 -17.27 -11.09 -5.97
CA GLY A 383 -16.01 -11.05 -5.24
C GLY A 383 -15.31 -9.70 -5.28
N ALA A 384 -14.26 -9.57 -4.46
CA ALA A 384 -13.44 -8.37 -4.31
C ALA A 384 -12.58 -8.04 -5.53
N PHE A 385 -12.18 -9.06 -6.27
CA PHE A 385 -11.30 -8.91 -7.42
C PHE A 385 -12.03 -9.36 -8.67
N GLY A 386 -11.85 -8.59 -9.74
CA GLY A 386 -12.40 -8.93 -11.05
C GLY A 386 -11.62 -10.01 -11.78
N VAL A 387 -12.00 -10.26 -13.03
CA VAL A 387 -11.16 -11.02 -13.96
C VAL A 387 -9.81 -10.32 -14.10
N GLY A 388 -8.70 -11.02 -13.86
CA GLY A 388 -7.38 -10.39 -13.84
C GLY A 388 -6.21 -11.31 -13.52
N CYS A 389 -6.11 -12.46 -14.17
CA CYS A 389 -4.98 -13.39 -13.96
C CYS A 389 -3.69 -12.95 -14.66
N SER A 390 -3.15 -11.78 -14.29
CA SER A 390 -1.78 -11.34 -14.60
C SER A 390 -1.60 -9.84 -14.28
N ASP A 391 -1.00 -9.50 -13.14
CA ASP A 391 -0.46 -8.15 -12.86
C ASP A 391 0.87 -7.93 -13.57
N VAL A 392 0.87 -8.15 -14.89
CA VAL A 392 1.98 -7.78 -15.74
C VAL A 392 1.39 -6.92 -16.84
N SER A 393 1.31 -5.62 -16.58
CA SER A 393 0.94 -4.63 -17.61
C SER A 393 2.13 -4.28 -18.49
N MET A 394 3.34 -4.55 -18.01
CA MET A 394 4.60 -4.20 -18.66
C MET A 394 5.68 -5.23 -18.27
N VAL A 395 6.54 -5.63 -19.21
CA VAL A 395 7.78 -6.39 -18.96
C VAL A 395 8.89 -5.79 -19.80
N LEU A 396 10.06 -5.59 -19.21
CA LEU A 396 11.28 -5.25 -19.93
C LEU A 396 12.13 -6.51 -20.14
N ASP A 397 12.66 -6.69 -21.36
CA ASP A 397 13.57 -7.78 -21.73
C ASP A 397 14.80 -7.19 -22.46
N PRO A 398 16.04 -7.46 -22.01
CA PRO A 398 16.40 -8.28 -20.85
C PRO A 398 16.31 -7.54 -19.50
N ASP A 399 15.86 -8.24 -18.45
CA ASP A 399 16.04 -7.86 -17.04
C ASP A 399 16.86 -8.97 -16.33
N PRO A 400 18.06 -8.68 -15.78
CA PRO A 400 18.68 -7.37 -15.66
C PRO A 400 19.23 -6.80 -16.97
N MET A 401 19.25 -5.47 -17.05
CA MET A 401 20.02 -4.73 -18.07
C MET A 401 21.47 -4.55 -17.60
N TYR A 402 22.42 -4.78 -18.50
CA TYR A 402 23.84 -4.62 -18.21
C TYR A 402 24.36 -3.29 -18.78
N ALA A 403 24.91 -2.43 -17.93
CA ALA A 403 25.49 -1.14 -18.34
C ALA A 403 26.88 -1.27 -18.98
N PHE A 404 27.54 -2.42 -18.80
CA PHE A 404 28.73 -2.78 -19.57
C PHE A 404 28.28 -3.08 -21.00
N PHE A 405 28.56 -2.22 -21.97
CA PHE A 405 28.82 -2.53 -23.39
C PHE A 405 28.70 -1.25 -24.21
N ALA A 406 29.65 -0.32 -24.03
CA ALA A 406 29.66 0.89 -24.86
C ALA A 406 30.63 0.83 -26.05
N GLN A 407 31.62 -0.08 -26.13
CA GLN A 407 32.57 -0.08 -27.26
C GLN A 407 33.11 -1.45 -27.74
N ALA A 408 32.55 -2.60 -27.34
CA ALA A 408 33.02 -3.90 -27.80
C ALA A 408 31.89 -4.86 -28.25
N ILE A 409 31.51 -4.73 -29.53
CA ILE A 409 31.14 -5.80 -30.49
C ILE A 409 29.72 -5.78 -31.15
N GLU A 410 28.59 -5.39 -30.54
CA GLU A 410 27.31 -5.19 -31.27
C GLU A 410 26.36 -4.28 -30.44
N PRO A 411 25.48 -3.44 -31.05
CA PRO A 411 24.50 -2.65 -30.31
C PRO A 411 23.48 -3.55 -29.61
N MET A 412 23.28 -3.35 -28.30
CA MET A 412 22.30 -4.10 -27.52
C MET A 412 20.90 -3.50 -27.69
N SER A 413 19.92 -4.37 -27.96
CA SER A 413 18.51 -4.00 -28.10
C SER A 413 17.76 -4.38 -26.81
N GLY A 414 16.81 -3.55 -26.40
CA GLY A 414 15.83 -3.88 -25.38
C GLY A 414 14.42 -3.87 -25.96
N SER A 415 13.52 -4.61 -25.31
CA SER A 415 12.09 -4.63 -25.64
C SER A 415 11.26 -4.41 -24.39
N ILE A 416 10.25 -3.54 -24.47
CA ILE A 416 9.16 -3.46 -23.49
C ILE A 416 7.92 -4.11 -24.11
N PHE A 417 7.36 -5.09 -23.42
CA PHE A 417 6.09 -5.73 -23.76
C PHE A 417 4.98 -5.11 -22.91
N VAL A 418 3.89 -4.68 -23.55
CA VAL A 418 2.75 -4.05 -22.87
C VAL A 418 1.44 -4.71 -23.26
N GLY A 419 0.66 -5.06 -22.26
CA GLY A 419 -0.67 -5.68 -22.40
C GLY A 419 -1.46 -5.49 -21.10
N ASN A 420 -2.60 -6.17 -20.97
CA ASN A 420 -3.41 -6.12 -19.74
C ASN A 420 -3.75 -4.69 -19.26
N LEU A 421 -4.04 -3.77 -20.20
CA LEU A 421 -4.05 -2.34 -19.94
C LEU A 421 -5.20 -1.90 -19.00
N PRO A 422 -4.97 -0.87 -18.15
CA PRO A 422 -5.99 -0.29 -17.29
C PRO A 422 -7.24 0.14 -18.08
N GLY A 423 -8.41 0.08 -17.45
CA GLY A 423 -9.67 0.49 -18.09
C GLY A 423 -10.21 -0.49 -19.14
N GLY A 424 -9.62 -1.69 -19.25
CA GLY A 424 -10.07 -2.75 -20.17
C GLY A 424 -9.60 -2.55 -21.62
N HIS A 425 -8.61 -1.68 -21.83
CA HIS A 425 -8.05 -1.40 -23.15
C HIS A 425 -7.24 -2.58 -23.71
N SER A 426 -7.26 -2.74 -25.03
CA SER A 426 -6.39 -3.69 -25.74
C SER A 426 -5.10 -3.01 -26.19
N ALA A 427 -3.99 -3.76 -26.27
CA ALA A 427 -2.74 -3.24 -26.85
C ALA A 427 -2.88 -2.76 -28.30
N ALA A 428 -3.89 -3.25 -29.04
CA ALA A 428 -4.22 -2.77 -30.38
C ALA A 428 -4.81 -1.35 -30.40
N GLU A 429 -5.25 -0.84 -29.25
CA GLU A 429 -5.83 0.49 -29.10
C GLU A 429 -4.78 1.55 -28.76
N ILE A 430 -3.51 1.17 -28.57
CA ILE A 430 -2.42 2.12 -28.36
C ILE A 430 -2.07 2.79 -29.70
N GLU A 431 -1.99 4.13 -29.71
CA GLU A 431 -1.37 4.87 -30.81
C GLU A 431 0.16 4.71 -30.70
N ALA A 432 0.72 3.74 -31.42
CA ALA A 432 2.13 3.36 -31.29
C ALA A 432 3.09 4.56 -31.46
N ALA A 433 2.76 5.53 -32.34
CA ALA A 433 3.61 6.70 -32.56
C ALA A 433 3.66 7.69 -31.37
N SER A 434 2.74 7.57 -30.41
CA SER A 434 2.69 8.39 -29.20
C SER A 434 3.54 7.84 -28.06
N VAL A 435 4.03 6.60 -28.18
CA VAL A 435 4.70 5.88 -27.09
C VAL A 435 6.08 6.46 -26.82
N VAL A 436 6.35 6.79 -25.55
CA VAL A 436 7.64 7.27 -25.05
C VAL A 436 8.04 6.53 -23.79
N ILE A 437 9.34 6.26 -23.66
CA ILE A 437 9.96 5.62 -22.49
C ILE A 437 10.65 6.71 -21.66
N ASN A 438 10.50 6.66 -20.33
CA ASN A 438 11.12 7.61 -19.39
C ASN A 438 10.90 9.08 -19.79
N GLY A 439 9.72 9.37 -20.34
CA GLY A 439 9.29 10.71 -20.75
C GLY A 439 9.98 11.32 -21.97
N SER A 440 11.00 10.70 -22.56
CA SER A 440 11.75 11.29 -23.68
C SER A 440 12.34 10.31 -24.70
N LEU A 441 12.59 9.05 -24.32
CA LEU A 441 13.15 8.06 -25.22
C LEU A 441 12.07 7.57 -26.19
N VAL A 442 12.30 7.79 -27.48
CA VAL A 442 11.43 7.32 -28.56
C VAL A 442 11.83 5.91 -28.97
N PRO A 443 10.93 4.92 -28.95
CA PRO A 443 11.20 3.58 -29.42
C PRO A 443 11.60 3.51 -30.90
N THR A 444 12.43 2.55 -31.24
CA THR A 444 12.92 2.28 -32.60
C THR A 444 11.92 1.51 -33.46
N ALA A 445 11.10 0.65 -32.85
CA ALA A 445 10.06 -0.11 -33.54
C ALA A 445 8.92 -0.52 -32.60
N HIS A 446 7.77 -0.83 -33.18
CA HIS A 446 6.61 -1.39 -32.49
C HIS A 446 6.09 -2.61 -33.26
N THR A 447 5.75 -3.68 -32.54
CA THR A 447 5.13 -4.88 -33.11
C THR A 447 3.96 -5.31 -32.24
N LEU A 448 2.76 -5.42 -32.83
CA LEU A 448 1.61 -5.99 -32.12
C LEU A 448 1.64 -7.52 -32.22
N LEU A 449 1.77 -8.19 -31.09
CA LEU A 449 1.77 -9.63 -30.94
C LEU A 449 0.37 -10.14 -30.60
N SER A 450 0.02 -11.32 -31.11
CA SER A 450 -1.26 -11.97 -30.76
C SER A 450 -1.30 -12.52 -29.33
N ASN A 451 -0.12 -12.77 -28.74
CA ASN A 451 0.08 -13.24 -27.38
C ASN A 451 1.55 -13.05 -26.96
N HIS A 452 1.80 -13.03 -25.65
CA HIS A 452 3.13 -13.11 -25.05
C HIS A 452 3.03 -13.77 -23.67
N PRO A 453 3.98 -14.63 -23.25
CA PRO A 453 3.99 -15.17 -21.89
C PRO A 453 3.86 -14.06 -20.83
N GLY A 454 3.00 -14.27 -19.83
CA GLY A 454 2.72 -13.28 -18.78
C GLY A 454 1.59 -12.29 -19.10
N PHE A 455 1.06 -12.27 -20.33
CA PHE A 455 -0.01 -11.35 -20.75
C PHE A 455 -1.28 -12.08 -21.23
N ILE A 456 -2.43 -11.43 -21.06
CA ILE A 456 -3.72 -11.88 -21.62
C ILE A 456 -4.02 -11.05 -22.88
N GLY A 457 -4.26 -11.73 -24.00
CA GLY A 457 -4.64 -11.09 -25.25
C GLY A 457 -3.46 -10.53 -26.05
N GLN A 458 -3.74 -9.49 -26.85
CA GLN A 458 -2.73 -8.86 -27.71
C GLN A 458 -1.74 -8.05 -26.86
N VAL A 459 -0.48 -8.00 -27.30
CA VAL A 459 0.62 -7.35 -26.59
C VAL A 459 1.37 -6.46 -27.56
N LEU A 460 1.63 -5.22 -27.19
CA LEU A 460 2.50 -4.33 -27.93
C LEU A 460 3.94 -4.56 -27.48
N LYS A 461 4.79 -5.05 -28.38
CA LYS A 461 6.25 -5.07 -28.21
C LYS A 461 6.82 -3.76 -28.74
N THR A 462 7.61 -3.09 -27.92
CA THR A 462 8.23 -1.79 -28.21
C THR A 462 9.73 -1.93 -28.06
N ASP A 463 10.47 -1.77 -29.17
CA ASP A 463 11.92 -2.00 -29.25
C ASP A 463 12.71 -0.69 -29.11
N PHE A 464 13.83 -0.70 -28.40
CA PHE A 464 14.68 0.47 -28.20
C PHE A 464 16.17 0.09 -28.12
N LEU A 465 17.04 1.09 -28.26
CA LEU A 465 18.48 0.92 -28.02
C LEU A 465 18.76 0.96 -26.52
N ALA A 466 19.38 -0.09 -25.99
CA ALA A 466 19.65 -0.22 -24.56
C ALA A 466 20.50 0.92 -24.02
N GLU A 467 21.50 1.38 -24.79
CA GLU A 467 22.35 2.53 -24.46
C GLU A 467 21.54 3.81 -24.19
N ALA A 468 20.57 4.12 -25.06
CA ALA A 468 19.72 5.30 -24.92
C ALA A 468 18.75 5.20 -23.73
N PHE A 469 18.35 3.99 -23.36
CA PHE A 469 17.56 3.73 -22.16
C PHE A 469 18.38 3.95 -20.89
N LEU A 470 19.61 3.44 -20.86
CA LEU A 470 20.52 3.54 -19.73
C LEU A 470 21.02 4.97 -19.50
N ASP A 471 21.21 5.76 -20.56
CA ASP A 471 21.58 7.19 -20.48
C ASP A 471 20.61 8.00 -19.60
N GLY A 472 19.33 7.60 -19.53
CA GLY A 472 18.32 8.24 -18.69
C GLY A 472 18.55 8.12 -17.19
N TYR A 473 19.41 7.19 -16.75
CA TYR A 473 19.69 6.91 -15.33
C TYR A 473 21.04 7.43 -14.84
N GLY A 474 21.89 7.93 -15.74
CA GLY A 474 23.26 8.31 -15.42
C GLY A 474 24.17 7.13 -15.09
N LEU A 475 25.32 7.42 -14.48
CA LEU A 475 26.34 6.42 -14.16
C LEU A 475 25.97 5.56 -12.95
N ILE A 476 25.83 4.25 -13.17
CA ILE A 476 25.57 3.25 -12.12
C ILE A 476 26.82 2.40 -11.92
N TRP A 477 27.30 2.23 -10.68
CA TRP A 477 28.57 1.55 -10.33
C TRP A 477 28.40 0.17 -9.66
N ASP A 478 27.17 -0.28 -9.44
CA ASP A 478 26.83 -1.58 -8.85
C ASP A 478 25.47 -2.03 -9.39
N THR A 479 24.83 -3.00 -8.74
CA THR A 479 23.45 -3.38 -9.03
C THR A 479 22.49 -2.36 -8.43
N ALA A 480 21.66 -1.74 -9.26
CA ALA A 480 20.61 -0.84 -8.84
C ALA A 480 19.26 -1.33 -9.38
N VAL A 481 18.23 -1.27 -8.54
CA VAL A 481 16.85 -1.42 -9.00
C VAL A 481 16.30 -0.02 -9.21
N VAL A 482 15.96 0.32 -10.45
CA VAL A 482 15.47 1.65 -10.83
C VAL A 482 14.09 1.56 -11.46
N SER A 483 13.29 2.60 -11.30
CA SER A 483 11.98 2.70 -11.93
C SER A 483 12.09 3.16 -13.38
N TYR A 484 11.32 2.57 -14.28
CA TYR A 484 11.13 3.04 -15.66
C TYR A 484 9.65 3.28 -15.93
N SER A 485 9.37 4.15 -16.90
CA SER A 485 8.00 4.46 -17.32
C SER A 485 7.80 4.29 -18.82
N LEU A 486 6.58 3.91 -19.19
CA LEU A 486 6.09 3.94 -20.55
C LEU A 486 4.79 4.75 -20.59
N ALA A 487 4.76 5.80 -21.39
CA ALA A 487 3.58 6.65 -21.55
C ALA A 487 3.21 6.78 -23.02
N GLY A 488 1.95 7.10 -23.28
CA GLY A 488 1.44 7.34 -24.63
C GLY A 488 -0.04 7.70 -24.62
N GLU A 489 -0.67 7.59 -25.77
CA GLU A 489 -2.09 7.80 -25.99
C GLU A 489 -2.72 6.56 -26.63
N TYR A 490 -3.99 6.32 -26.31
CA TYR A 490 -4.83 5.42 -27.08
C TYR A 490 -5.29 6.10 -28.37
N LEU A 491 -5.75 5.33 -29.35
CA LEU A 491 -6.31 5.81 -30.62
C LEU A 491 -7.50 6.79 -30.43
N ASN A 492 -8.13 6.80 -29.25
CA ASN A 492 -9.21 7.73 -28.88
C ASN A 492 -8.70 9.03 -28.22
N GLY A 493 -7.38 9.23 -28.11
CA GLY A 493 -6.73 10.38 -27.50
C GLY A 493 -6.69 10.38 -25.98
N GLN A 494 -7.11 9.30 -25.31
CA GLN A 494 -6.92 9.17 -23.86
C GLN A 494 -5.45 8.83 -23.55
N PRO A 495 -4.79 9.54 -22.61
CA PRO A 495 -3.41 9.22 -22.24
C PRO A 495 -3.35 7.99 -21.33
N PHE A 496 -2.23 7.27 -21.38
CA PHE A 496 -1.86 6.26 -20.40
C PHE A 496 -0.41 6.44 -19.94
N SER A 497 -0.11 5.97 -18.73
CA SER A 497 1.24 5.90 -18.19
C SER A 497 1.35 4.66 -17.32
N LEU A 498 2.35 3.84 -17.59
CA LEU A 498 2.71 2.65 -16.82
C LEU A 498 4.10 2.84 -16.23
N THR A 499 4.34 2.25 -15.07
CA THR A 499 5.64 2.25 -14.40
C THR A 499 5.96 0.86 -13.88
N ASP A 500 7.22 0.48 -13.94
CA ASP A 500 7.72 -0.79 -13.41
C ASP A 500 9.20 -0.63 -13.00
N GLN A 501 9.81 -1.68 -12.47
CA GLN A 501 11.21 -1.68 -12.03
C GLN A 501 12.08 -2.56 -12.93
N VAL A 502 13.33 -2.15 -13.12
CA VAL A 502 14.36 -2.92 -13.81
C VAL A 502 15.60 -3.02 -12.94
N THR A 503 16.24 -4.18 -12.94
CA THR A 503 17.56 -4.34 -12.33
C THR A 503 18.62 -3.92 -13.35
N ILE A 504 19.40 -2.89 -13.03
CA ILE A 504 20.57 -2.50 -13.82
C ILE A 504 21.82 -3.00 -13.10
N ILE A 505 22.63 -3.80 -13.80
CA ILE A 505 23.98 -4.12 -13.36
C ILE A 505 24.93 -3.07 -13.94
N GLY A 506 25.33 -2.14 -13.09
CA GLY A 506 26.21 -1.01 -13.37
C GLY A 506 27.69 -1.39 -13.48
N HIS A 507 28.51 -0.39 -13.78
CA HIS A 507 29.95 -0.48 -14.05
C HIS A 507 30.78 -0.97 -12.87
N ARG A 508 31.69 -1.90 -13.13
CA ARG A 508 32.55 -2.53 -12.12
C ARG A 508 33.83 -1.72 -11.93
N ALA A 509 34.13 -1.36 -10.69
CA ALA A 509 35.39 -0.71 -10.36
C ALA A 509 36.59 -1.57 -10.81
N GLY A 510 37.47 -0.99 -11.64
CA GLY A 510 38.64 -1.65 -12.20
C GLY A 510 38.43 -2.40 -13.52
N ASP A 511 37.21 -2.45 -14.05
CA ASP A 511 36.92 -2.92 -15.42
C ASP A 511 37.01 -1.70 -16.37
N ILE A 512 38.25 -1.35 -16.72
CA ILE A 512 38.60 -0.12 -17.45
C ILE A 512 38.32 -0.28 -18.94
N ASN A 513 38.46 -1.49 -19.48
CA ASN A 513 38.19 -1.77 -20.88
C ASN A 513 36.69 -2.09 -21.14
N GLY A 514 35.90 -2.26 -20.07
CA GLY A 514 34.45 -2.46 -20.12
C GLY A 514 34.04 -3.83 -20.65
N ASP A 515 34.89 -4.86 -20.49
CA ASP A 515 34.65 -6.23 -20.95
C ASP A 515 33.92 -7.12 -19.92
N GLY A 516 33.59 -6.56 -18.76
CA GLY A 516 32.93 -7.23 -17.64
C GLY A 516 33.89 -7.95 -16.69
N GLN A 517 35.19 -7.99 -16.99
CA GLN A 517 36.19 -8.73 -16.23
C GLN A 517 37.34 -7.84 -15.77
N VAL A 518 37.50 -7.72 -14.45
CA VAL A 518 38.67 -7.08 -13.86
C VAL A 518 39.89 -8.00 -13.96
N ASN A 519 40.71 -7.80 -15.00
CA ASN A 519 41.86 -8.65 -15.33
C ASN A 519 43.04 -7.84 -15.91
N ILE A 520 44.05 -8.50 -16.49
CA ILE A 520 45.24 -7.84 -17.04
C ILE A 520 44.95 -6.92 -18.24
N GLY A 521 43.84 -7.14 -18.93
CA GLY A 521 43.36 -6.32 -20.04
C GLY A 521 43.11 -4.87 -19.63
N ASP A 522 42.64 -4.64 -18.41
CA ASP A 522 42.31 -3.30 -17.89
C ASP A 522 43.52 -2.37 -17.76
N PRO A 523 44.60 -2.73 -17.02
CA PRO A 523 45.78 -1.89 -16.98
C PRO A 523 46.48 -1.79 -18.35
N VAL A 524 46.35 -2.79 -19.22
CA VAL A 524 46.90 -2.72 -20.59
C VAL A 524 46.16 -1.68 -21.44
N PHE A 525 44.83 -1.67 -21.37
CA PHE A 525 43.99 -0.68 -22.03
C PHE A 525 44.31 0.72 -21.52
N LEU A 526 44.39 0.90 -20.20
CA LEU A 526 44.71 2.17 -19.56
C LEU A 526 46.11 2.69 -19.96
N ILE A 527 47.12 1.82 -20.02
CA ILE A 527 48.46 2.19 -20.52
C ILE A 527 48.40 2.61 -21.99
N GLY A 528 47.56 1.96 -22.80
CA GLY A 528 47.30 2.34 -24.19
C GLY A 528 46.76 3.75 -24.31
N TYR A 529 45.77 4.10 -23.50
CA TYR A 529 45.23 5.45 -23.40
C TYR A 529 46.29 6.48 -22.95
N VAL A 530 46.99 6.22 -21.83
CA VAL A 530 47.91 7.19 -21.22
C VAL A 530 49.17 7.43 -22.06
N PHE A 531 49.66 6.43 -22.81
CA PHE A 531 50.99 6.52 -23.47
C PHE A 531 51.00 6.29 -24.98
N ARG A 532 49.93 5.80 -25.59
CA ARG A 532 49.95 5.34 -27.00
C ARG A 532 48.85 5.95 -27.86
N ASP A 533 48.31 7.10 -27.45
CA ASP A 533 47.18 7.76 -28.10
C ASP A 533 45.99 6.81 -28.32
N GLY A 534 45.81 5.84 -27.42
CA GLY A 534 44.66 4.94 -27.41
C GLY A 534 43.36 5.68 -27.06
N PRO A 535 42.19 5.08 -27.34
CA PRO A 535 40.92 5.68 -26.95
C PRO A 535 40.82 5.82 -25.43
N PRO A 536 40.15 6.88 -24.91
CA PRO A 536 39.87 6.98 -23.48
C PRO A 536 38.95 5.84 -23.01
N PRO A 537 38.97 5.48 -21.72
CA PRO A 537 37.91 4.70 -21.11
C PRO A 537 36.54 5.36 -21.38
N ALA A 538 35.48 4.55 -21.44
CA ALA A 538 34.12 5.04 -21.71
C ALA A 538 33.72 6.19 -20.74
N TYR A 539 34.17 6.08 -19.49
CA TYR A 539 34.10 7.13 -18.49
C TYR A 539 35.47 7.28 -17.84
N LEU A 540 35.98 8.50 -17.72
CA LEU A 540 37.32 8.75 -17.17
C LEU A 540 37.43 8.25 -15.74
N GLU A 541 36.33 8.32 -15.00
CA GLU A 541 36.17 7.81 -13.64
C GLU A 541 36.53 6.31 -13.56
N MET A 542 36.26 5.51 -14.60
CA MET A 542 36.64 4.09 -14.59
C MET A 542 38.16 3.89 -14.56
N GLY A 543 38.90 4.84 -15.13
CA GLY A 543 40.35 4.81 -15.17
C GLY A 543 41.03 5.30 -13.88
N ASN A 544 40.29 5.92 -12.95
CA ASN A 544 40.81 6.49 -11.70
C ASN A 544 40.67 5.49 -10.54
N VAL A 545 41.27 4.31 -10.70
CA VAL A 545 41.06 3.18 -9.77
C VAL A 545 41.65 3.41 -8.38
N ASN A 546 42.52 4.41 -8.22
CA ASN A 546 43.12 4.76 -6.93
C ASN A 546 42.34 5.87 -6.18
N GLY A 547 41.35 6.50 -6.83
CA GLY A 547 40.49 7.53 -6.26
C GLY A 547 41.13 8.90 -6.05
N ASP A 548 42.26 9.21 -6.69
CA ASP A 548 42.98 10.49 -6.52
C ASP A 548 42.45 11.64 -7.41
N GLY A 549 41.56 11.31 -8.34
CA GLY A 549 40.90 12.26 -9.22
C GLY A 549 41.61 12.47 -10.55
N GLN A 550 42.70 11.76 -10.83
CA GLN A 550 43.48 11.88 -12.06
C GLN A 550 43.74 10.51 -12.68
N VAL A 551 43.31 10.32 -13.92
CA VAL A 551 43.61 9.10 -14.69
C VAL A 551 45.03 9.15 -15.23
N ASN A 552 45.96 8.41 -14.62
CA ASN A 552 47.36 8.42 -15.01
C ASN A 552 48.06 7.05 -14.81
N ILE A 553 49.39 7.02 -14.92
CA ILE A 553 50.17 5.78 -14.76
C ILE A 553 50.04 5.17 -13.35
N GLY A 554 49.75 5.99 -12.34
CA GLY A 554 49.48 5.58 -10.97
C GLY A 554 48.32 4.59 -10.88
N ASP A 555 47.26 4.78 -11.65
CA ASP A 555 46.11 3.88 -11.73
C ASP A 555 46.45 2.54 -12.38
N ALA A 556 47.24 2.55 -13.45
CA ALA A 556 47.71 1.31 -14.07
C ALA A 556 48.60 0.51 -13.10
N VAL A 557 49.47 1.19 -12.34
CA VAL A 557 50.29 0.56 -11.29
C VAL A 557 49.41 0.04 -10.15
N TYR A 558 48.37 0.76 -9.77
CA TYR A 558 47.40 0.35 -8.75
C TYR A 558 46.70 -0.96 -9.16
N MET A 559 46.17 -1.01 -10.40
CA MET A 559 45.57 -2.21 -10.97
C MET A 559 46.51 -3.42 -11.01
N ILE A 560 47.75 -3.24 -11.47
CA ILE A 560 48.74 -4.33 -11.50
C ILE A 560 49.07 -4.80 -10.07
N THR A 561 49.10 -3.89 -9.10
CA THR A 561 49.36 -4.23 -7.69
C THR A 561 48.19 -5.00 -7.09
N PHE A 562 46.95 -4.60 -7.38
CA PHE A 562 45.75 -5.34 -7.00
C PHE A 562 45.76 -6.76 -7.58
N LEU A 563 45.92 -6.89 -8.90
CA LEU A 563 45.81 -8.16 -9.62
C LEU A 563 46.92 -9.17 -9.27
N PHE A 564 48.15 -8.70 -9.01
CA PHE A 564 49.32 -9.58 -8.91
C PHE A 564 50.09 -9.50 -7.59
N ARG A 565 49.79 -8.53 -6.72
CA ARG A 565 50.56 -8.30 -5.48
C ARG A 565 49.68 -8.17 -4.24
N SER A 566 48.43 -8.66 -4.31
CA SER A 566 47.45 -8.58 -3.22
C SER A 566 47.25 -7.16 -2.70
N GLY A 567 47.32 -6.17 -3.60
CA GLY A 567 46.98 -4.79 -3.28
C GLY A 567 45.50 -4.60 -2.93
N PRO A 568 45.12 -3.42 -2.42
CA PRO A 568 43.71 -3.08 -2.19
C PRO A 568 42.89 -3.13 -3.49
N PRO A 569 41.58 -3.46 -3.42
CA PRO A 569 40.71 -3.46 -4.58
C PRO A 569 40.53 -2.05 -5.16
N PRO A 570 40.21 -1.92 -6.46
CA PRO A 570 39.87 -0.65 -7.10
C PRO A 570 38.81 0.11 -6.30
N VAL A 571 39.02 1.40 -6.12
CA VAL A 571 38.10 2.24 -5.36
C VAL A 571 36.79 2.39 -6.15
N PRO A 572 35.62 2.05 -5.57
CA PRO A 572 34.34 2.31 -6.21
C PRO A 572 34.11 3.83 -6.24
N HIS A 573 33.83 4.37 -7.43
CA HIS A 573 33.35 5.74 -7.52
C HIS A 573 31.89 5.78 -7.03
N ARG A 574 31.65 6.49 -5.93
CA ARG A 574 30.28 6.89 -5.57
C ARG A 574 30.04 8.19 -6.30
N GLY A 575 29.13 8.19 -7.27
CA GLY A 575 28.67 9.43 -7.89
C GLY A 575 28.21 10.40 -6.80
N GLU A 576 28.68 11.64 -6.85
CA GLU A 576 28.05 12.74 -6.12
C GLU A 576 26.74 13.15 -6.80
#